data_AF-A0A317TYE7-F1
#
_entry.id   AF-A0A317TYE7-F1
#
_cell.length_a   1.000
_cell.length_b   1.000
_cell.length_c   1.000
_cell.angle_alpha   90.00
_cell.angle_beta   90.00
_cell.angle_gamma   90.00
#
_symmetry.space_group_name_H-M   'P 1'
#
loop_
_entity.id
_entity.type
_entity.pdbx_description
1 polymer ?
#
loop_
_entity_poly.entity_id
_entity_poly.type
_entity_poly.pdbx_seq_one_letter_code
_entity_poly.pdbx_strand_id
1 'polypeptide(L)'
;MYKKIIQTAVFTVTLALSPVVLAHSGDCGKGFKSMVESLKLDDSQKAKIKPILDQLKTLMKSDFDQMKDLSQQINQQAESATMDQSTVDGLIDKKTKLIGDMMKAKITAKNQIFSVLKPKQKSELQDKMKKMEEKMEKQFENCHKE
;
A
#
# COMPACT_ATOMS: atom_id res chain seq x y z
N MET A 1 -55.76 -20.10 -23.67
CA MET A 1 -55.00 -18.92 -24.13
C MET A 1 -53.94 -18.61 -23.08
N TYR A 2 -52.67 -18.68 -23.50
CA TYR A 2 -51.43 -18.07 -22.95
C TYR A 2 -51.26 -17.91 -21.42
N LYS A 3 -50.42 -18.75 -20.81
CA LYS A 3 -49.00 -18.50 -20.46
C LYS A 3 -48.81 -17.39 -19.42
N LYS A 4 -48.31 -17.73 -18.24
CA LYS A 4 -47.15 -17.05 -17.63
C LYS A 4 -46.26 -18.05 -16.90
N ILE A 5 -45.07 -18.22 -17.47
CA ILE A 5 -43.98 -19.06 -17.01
C ILE A 5 -43.34 -18.34 -15.83
N ILE A 6 -43.26 -19.02 -14.68
CA ILE A 6 -42.48 -18.56 -13.52
C ILE A 6 -41.01 -18.75 -13.89
N GLN A 7 -40.34 -17.67 -14.27
CA GLN A 7 -38.89 -17.66 -14.50
C GLN A 7 -38.19 -17.48 -13.15
N THR A 8 -37.62 -18.56 -12.64
CA THR A 8 -36.64 -18.55 -11.55
C THR A 8 -35.33 -17.98 -12.10
N ALA A 9 -35.05 -16.71 -11.82
CA ALA A 9 -33.74 -16.13 -12.11
C ALA A 9 -32.74 -16.58 -11.05
N VAL A 10 -31.91 -17.57 -11.41
CA VAL A 10 -30.76 -17.99 -10.61
C VAL A 10 -29.68 -16.91 -10.73
N PHE A 11 -29.47 -16.14 -9.65
CA PHE A 11 -28.36 -15.19 -9.53
C PHE A 11 -27.11 -15.96 -9.10
N THR A 12 -26.32 -16.45 -10.07
CA THR A 12 -24.96 -16.91 -9.79
C THR A 12 -24.07 -15.70 -9.58
N VAL A 13 -23.87 -15.32 -8.32
CA VAL A 13 -22.79 -14.40 -7.94
C VAL A 13 -21.49 -15.18 -7.99
N THR A 14 -20.78 -15.11 -9.11
CA THR A 14 -19.38 -15.49 -9.17
C THR A 14 -18.57 -14.45 -8.39
N LEU A 15 -18.34 -14.74 -7.11
CA LEU A 15 -17.30 -14.08 -6.32
C LEU A 15 -15.95 -14.47 -6.93
N ALA A 16 -15.49 -13.69 -7.92
CA ALA A 16 -14.09 -13.65 -8.30
C ALA A 16 -13.32 -13.00 -7.15
N LEU A 17 -12.94 -13.81 -6.16
CA LEU A 17 -11.95 -13.41 -5.17
C LEU A 17 -10.61 -13.31 -5.89
N SER A 18 -10.33 -12.14 -6.45
CA SER A 18 -8.97 -11.80 -6.90
C SER A 18 -8.03 -11.95 -5.69
N PRO A 19 -6.90 -12.66 -5.82
CA PRO A 19 -5.91 -12.73 -4.76
C PRO A 19 -5.18 -11.38 -4.67
N VAL A 20 -5.78 -10.40 -3.97
CA VAL A 20 -5.12 -9.12 -3.65
C VAL A 20 -4.37 -9.21 -2.31
N VAL A 21 -4.46 -10.34 -1.62
CA VAL A 21 -3.85 -10.51 -0.30
C VAL A 21 -2.52 -11.23 -0.49
N LEU A 22 -1.42 -10.54 -0.15
CA LEU A 22 -0.02 -10.99 -0.19
C LEU A 22 0.84 -10.50 -1.37
N ALA A 23 0.76 -9.21 -1.71
CA ALA A 23 1.92 -8.50 -2.24
C ALA A 23 2.44 -7.50 -1.18
N HIS A 24 2.87 -8.00 -0.01
CA HIS A 24 3.69 -7.22 0.91
C HIS A 24 5.17 -7.47 0.56
N SER A 25 5.57 -7.10 -0.67
CA SER A 25 6.99 -7.02 -0.98
C SER A 25 7.55 -5.84 -0.21
N GLY A 26 8.32 -6.15 0.84
CA GLY A 26 9.15 -5.19 1.58
C GLY A 26 10.31 -4.68 0.71
N ASP A 27 10.04 -4.31 -0.54
CA ASP A 27 11.08 -3.89 -1.45
C ASP A 27 11.57 -2.50 -1.03
N CYS A 28 12.81 -2.47 -0.55
CA CYS A 28 13.61 -1.27 -0.33
C CYS A 28 14.05 -0.65 -1.67
N GLY A 29 13.11 -0.50 -2.61
CA GLY A 29 13.33 0.25 -3.83
C GLY A 29 13.55 1.74 -3.54
N LYS A 30 14.01 2.50 -4.55
CA LYS A 30 14.12 3.98 -4.46
C LYS A 30 12.75 4.55 -4.09
N GLY A 31 12.54 4.82 -2.81
CA GLY A 31 11.25 5.19 -2.27
C GLY A 31 10.75 6.54 -2.78
N PHE A 32 9.51 6.87 -2.44
CA PHE A 32 8.83 8.12 -2.82
C PHE A 32 9.71 9.38 -2.64
N LYS A 33 10.50 9.43 -1.56
CA LYS A 33 11.51 10.48 -1.32
C LYS A 33 12.48 10.67 -2.49
N SER A 34 13.09 9.59 -2.98
CA SER A 34 14.07 9.65 -4.08
C SER A 34 13.42 10.12 -5.39
N MET A 35 12.16 9.74 -5.64
CA MET A 35 11.41 10.23 -6.81
C MET A 35 11.24 11.75 -6.74
N VAL A 36 10.83 12.28 -5.59
CA VAL A 36 10.62 13.72 -5.39
C VAL A 36 11.95 14.50 -5.45
N GLU A 37 13.01 13.99 -4.82
CA GLU A 37 14.33 14.63 -4.84
C GLU A 37 14.98 14.65 -6.23
N SER A 38 14.57 13.73 -7.12
CA SER A 38 15.03 13.71 -8.52
C SER A 38 14.38 14.76 -9.41
N LEU A 39 13.34 15.46 -8.93
CA LEU A 39 12.70 16.55 -9.65
C LEU A 39 13.59 17.79 -9.63
N LYS A 40 13.51 18.62 -10.67
CA LYS A 40 14.18 19.92 -10.70
C LYS A 40 13.46 20.94 -9.80
N LEU A 41 13.62 20.81 -8.48
CA LEU A 41 13.01 21.68 -7.47
C LEU A 41 13.83 22.96 -7.27
N ASP A 42 13.15 24.10 -7.14
CA ASP A 42 13.79 25.34 -6.66
C ASP A 42 13.90 25.35 -5.13
N ASP A 43 14.66 26.29 -4.58
CA ASP A 43 14.99 26.29 -3.15
C ASP A 43 13.78 26.54 -2.25
N SER A 44 12.79 27.30 -2.72
CA SER A 44 11.51 27.49 -2.02
C SER A 44 10.72 26.18 -1.95
N GLN A 45 10.68 25.43 -3.06
CA GLN A 45 10.04 24.12 -3.10
C GLN A 45 10.75 23.11 -2.18
N LYS A 46 12.10 23.06 -2.21
CA LYS A 46 12.88 22.18 -1.34
C LYS A 46 12.62 22.47 0.14
N ALA A 47 12.58 23.74 0.54
CA ALA A 47 12.33 24.15 1.92
C ALA A 47 10.94 23.70 2.41
N LYS A 48 9.93 23.70 1.55
CA LYS A 48 8.57 23.22 1.88
C LYS A 48 8.45 21.69 1.88
N ILE A 49 9.15 21.02 0.95
CA ILE A 49 9.04 19.57 0.74
C ILE A 49 9.84 18.79 1.79
N LYS A 50 11.02 19.27 2.17
CA LYS A 50 11.91 18.60 3.13
C LYS A 50 11.22 18.20 4.44
N PRO A 51 10.51 19.08 5.17
CA PRO A 51 9.84 18.69 6.41
C PRO A 51 8.76 17.63 6.20
N ILE A 52 8.04 17.66 5.06
CA ILE A 52 7.03 16.64 4.71
C ILE A 52 7.69 15.27 4.58
N LEU A 53 8.82 15.20 3.86
CA LEU A 53 9.56 13.95 3.66
C LEU A 53 10.21 13.44 4.94
N ASP A 54 10.73 14.33 5.79
CA ASP A 54 11.36 13.97 7.06
C ASP A 54 10.31 13.48 8.09
N GLN A 55 9.14 14.11 8.14
CA GLN A 55 8.01 13.64 8.94
C GLN A 55 7.53 12.27 8.45
N LEU A 56 7.33 12.10 7.14
CA LEU A 56 6.91 10.82 6.58
C LEU A 56 7.94 9.72 6.88
N LYS A 57 9.25 10.01 6.73
CA LYS A 57 10.31 9.04 7.06
C LYS A 57 10.25 8.59 8.52
N THR A 58 10.04 9.53 9.44
CA THR A 58 9.96 9.25 10.88
C THR A 58 8.76 8.37 11.21
N LEU A 59 7.58 8.71 10.66
CA LEU A 59 6.36 7.91 10.81
C LEU A 59 6.57 6.50 10.24
N MET A 60 7.05 6.37 9.00
CA MET A 60 7.27 5.08 8.37
C MET A 60 8.28 4.20 9.10
N LYS A 61 9.30 4.78 9.75
CA LYS A 61 10.25 4.03 10.59
C LYS A 61 9.54 3.44 11.81
N SER A 62 8.78 4.27 12.54
CA SER A 62 8.00 3.84 13.70
C SER A 62 6.97 2.77 13.33
N ASP A 63 6.28 2.95 12.21
CA ASP A 63 5.28 1.99 11.74
C ASP A 63 5.92 0.67 11.31
N PHE A 64 7.12 0.70 10.72
CA PHE A 64 7.87 -0.50 10.37
C PHE A 64 8.30 -1.29 11.63
N ASP A 65 8.76 -0.61 12.66
CA ASP A 65 9.14 -1.26 13.93
C ASP A 65 7.93 -1.96 14.58
N GLN A 66 6.76 -1.30 14.59
CA GLN A 66 5.50 -1.91 15.04
C GLN A 66 5.04 -3.07 14.15
N MET A 67 5.21 -2.97 12.83
CA MET A 67 4.87 -4.04 11.89
C MET A 67 5.71 -5.29 12.13
N LYS A 68 7.00 -5.10 12.40
CA LYS A 68 7.92 -6.19 12.73
C LYS A 68 7.50 -6.89 14.02
N ASP A 69 7.23 -6.13 15.07
CA ASP A 69 6.78 -6.66 16.36
C ASP A 69 5.47 -7.45 16.23
N LEU A 70 4.46 -6.89 15.56
CA LEU A 70 3.20 -7.60 15.28
C LEU A 70 3.41 -8.89 14.50
N SER A 71 4.31 -8.87 13.51
CA SER A 71 4.62 -10.06 12.71
C SER A 71 5.34 -11.13 13.54
N GLN A 72 6.20 -10.75 14.49
CA GLN A 72 6.83 -11.68 15.43
C GLN A 72 5.79 -12.32 16.36
N GLN A 73 4.86 -11.54 16.90
CA GLN A 73 3.79 -12.06 17.76
C GLN A 73 2.85 -13.02 17.01
N ILE A 74 2.50 -12.70 15.76
CA ILE A 74 1.69 -13.58 14.90
C ILE A 74 2.43 -14.89 14.63
N ASN A 75 3.73 -14.83 14.32
CA ASN A 75 4.53 -16.05 14.10
C ASN A 75 4.63 -16.92 15.36
N GLN A 76 4.80 -16.30 16.54
CA GLN A 76 4.80 -17.03 17.81
C GLN A 76 3.49 -17.79 18.05
N GLN A 77 2.34 -17.20 17.71
CA GLN A 77 1.05 -17.89 17.79
C GLN A 77 0.97 -19.06 16.81
N ALA A 78 1.45 -18.87 15.58
CA ALA A 78 1.45 -19.89 14.54
C ALA A 78 2.39 -21.07 14.85
N GLU A 79 3.50 -20.84 15.54
CA GLU A 79 4.48 -21.86 15.94
C GLU A 79 4.17 -22.53 17.29
N SER A 80 3.15 -22.05 18.01
CA SER A 80 2.76 -22.60 19.31
C SER A 80 2.08 -23.97 19.21
N ALA A 81 2.15 -24.77 20.28
CA ALA A 81 1.47 -26.07 20.33
C ALA A 81 -0.06 -25.97 20.24
N THR A 82 -0.63 -24.83 20.62
CA THR A 82 -2.06 -24.52 20.47
C THR A 82 -2.22 -23.03 20.22
N MET A 83 -2.62 -22.69 19.01
CA MET A 83 -2.84 -21.31 18.60
C MET A 83 -4.09 -20.74 19.27
N ASP A 84 -3.96 -19.57 19.90
CA ASP A 84 -5.11 -18.81 20.39
C ASP A 84 -5.67 -17.95 19.26
N GLN A 85 -6.76 -18.41 18.66
CA GLN A 85 -7.43 -17.73 17.55
C GLN A 85 -7.86 -16.30 17.91
N SER A 86 -8.38 -16.06 19.13
CA SER A 86 -8.83 -14.73 19.53
C SER A 86 -7.65 -13.76 19.63
N THR A 87 -6.50 -14.24 20.08
CA THR A 87 -5.27 -13.44 20.13
C THR A 87 -4.78 -13.12 18.71
N VAL A 88 -4.76 -14.12 17.82
CA VAL A 88 -4.37 -13.91 16.41
C VAL A 88 -5.25 -12.89 15.72
N ASP A 89 -6.58 -13.00 15.86
CA ASP A 89 -7.53 -12.05 15.26
C ASP A 89 -7.24 -10.62 15.73
N GLY A 90 -7.01 -10.42 17.04
CA GLY A 90 -6.64 -9.11 17.59
C GLY A 90 -5.30 -8.57 17.08
N LEU A 91 -4.31 -9.43 16.81
CA LEU A 91 -3.03 -9.02 16.22
C LEU A 91 -3.20 -8.62 14.74
N ILE A 92 -4.03 -9.34 14.00
CA ILE A 92 -4.35 -9.04 12.59
C ILE A 92 -5.12 -7.72 12.48
N ASP A 93 -6.07 -7.44 13.37
CA ASP A 93 -6.78 -6.17 13.40
C ASP A 93 -5.84 -4.98 13.63
N LYS A 94 -4.90 -5.11 14.58
CA LYS A 94 -3.87 -4.10 14.82
C LYS A 94 -3.00 -3.88 13.57
N LYS A 95 -2.56 -4.97 12.93
CA LYS A 95 -1.75 -4.94 11.71
C LYS A 95 -2.51 -4.26 10.57
N THR A 96 -3.78 -4.58 10.39
CA THR A 96 -4.66 -3.97 9.36
C THR A 96 -4.82 -2.47 9.58
N LYS A 97 -5.09 -2.05 10.82
CA LYS A 97 -5.18 -0.63 11.17
C LYS A 97 -3.87 0.11 10.87
N LEU A 98 -2.73 -0.46 11.28
CA LEU A 98 -1.41 0.12 11.05
C LEU A 98 -1.12 0.31 9.56
N ILE A 99 -1.43 -0.69 8.72
CA ILE A 99 -1.30 -0.57 7.25
C ILE A 99 -2.18 0.57 6.72
N GLY A 100 -3.43 0.67 7.18
CA GLY A 100 -4.34 1.75 6.79
C GLY A 100 -3.82 3.13 7.16
N ASP A 101 -3.24 3.28 8.34
CA ASP A 101 -2.69 4.56 8.80
C ASP A 101 -1.40 4.92 8.03
N MET A 102 -0.56 3.94 7.69
CA MET A 102 0.58 4.15 6.79
C MET A 102 0.15 4.63 5.40
N MET A 103 -0.91 4.04 4.84
CA MET A 103 -1.46 4.45 3.54
C MET A 103 -1.94 5.90 3.58
N LYS A 104 -2.72 6.27 4.61
CA LYS A 104 -3.18 7.66 4.80
C LYS A 104 -1.99 8.63 4.89
N ALA A 105 -0.96 8.30 5.66
CA ALA A 105 0.23 9.15 5.79
C ALA A 105 0.94 9.37 4.45
N LYS A 106 1.13 8.30 3.66
CA LYS A 106 1.73 8.39 2.32
C LYS A 106 0.89 9.24 1.35
N ILE A 107 -0.43 9.06 1.35
CA ILE A 107 -1.35 9.83 0.48
C ILE A 107 -1.36 11.31 0.87
N THR A 108 -1.40 11.62 2.17
CA THR A 108 -1.35 13.00 2.68
C THR A 108 -0.04 13.68 2.28
N ALA A 109 1.10 13.03 2.51
CA ALA A 109 2.40 13.56 2.12
C ALA A 109 2.49 13.77 0.59
N LYS A 110 1.98 12.83 -0.21
CA LYS A 110 1.88 12.97 -1.66
C LYS A 110 1.06 14.21 -2.03
N ASN A 111 -0.14 14.37 -1.49
CA ASN A 111 -1.00 15.51 -1.78
C ASN A 111 -0.34 16.87 -1.43
N GLN A 112 0.30 16.96 -0.27
CA GLN A 112 1.03 18.16 0.16
C GLN A 112 2.18 18.50 -0.80
N ILE A 113 2.96 17.51 -1.22
CA ILE A 113 4.06 17.71 -2.18
C ILE A 113 3.51 18.15 -3.53
N PHE A 114 2.47 17.49 -4.06
CA PHE A 114 1.84 17.90 -5.32
C PHE A 114 1.38 19.36 -5.29
N SER A 115 0.89 19.86 -4.16
CA SER A 115 0.46 21.25 -4.01
C SER A 115 1.61 22.27 -4.13
N VAL A 116 2.86 21.84 -3.95
CA VAL A 116 4.07 22.69 -4.06
C VAL A 116 4.70 22.64 -5.46
N LEU A 117 4.38 21.63 -6.26
CA LEU A 117 4.98 21.39 -7.58
C LEU A 117 4.34 22.25 -8.69
N LYS A 118 5.17 22.70 -9.63
CA LYS A 118 4.75 23.31 -10.89
C LYS A 118 4.17 22.25 -11.84
N PRO A 119 3.34 22.62 -12.83
CA PRO A 119 2.68 21.64 -13.72
C PRO A 119 3.64 20.62 -14.35
N LYS A 120 4.79 21.06 -14.86
CA LYS A 120 5.80 20.17 -15.46
C LYS A 120 6.36 19.16 -14.46
N GLN A 121 6.61 19.58 -13.21
CA GLN A 121 7.13 18.70 -12.16
C GLN A 121 6.08 17.70 -11.68
N LYS A 122 4.78 18.10 -11.66
CA LYS A 122 3.66 17.19 -11.37
C LYS A 122 3.62 16.05 -12.40
N SER A 123 3.66 16.39 -13.69
CA SER A 123 3.70 15.41 -14.77
C SER A 123 4.91 14.48 -14.64
N GLU A 124 6.09 15.03 -14.40
CA GLU A 124 7.31 14.22 -14.23
C GLU A 124 7.20 13.27 -13.03
N LEU A 125 6.63 13.71 -11.90
CA LEU A 125 6.42 12.85 -10.74
C LEU A 125 5.39 11.75 -11.04
N GLN A 126 4.29 12.08 -11.73
CA GLN A 126 3.29 11.09 -12.15
C GLN A 126 3.89 10.02 -13.05
N ASP A 127 4.73 10.40 -14.02
CA ASP A 127 5.41 9.45 -14.91
C ASP A 127 6.36 8.53 -14.14
N LYS A 128 7.10 9.05 -13.16
CA LYS A 128 7.97 8.24 -12.30
C LYS A 128 7.16 7.25 -11.46
N MET A 129 6.01 7.66 -10.93
CA MET A 129 5.10 6.79 -10.18
C MET A 129 4.53 5.68 -11.06
N LYS A 130 4.05 6.02 -12.27
CA LYS A 130 3.54 5.03 -13.22
C LYS A 130 4.60 3.99 -13.59
N LYS A 131 5.84 4.43 -13.85
CA LYS A 131 6.96 3.51 -14.11
C LYS A 131 7.31 2.62 -12.91
N MET A 132 7.05 3.07 -11.68
CA MET A 132 7.21 2.24 -10.49
C MET A 132 6.10 1.19 -10.40
N GLU A 133 4.86 1.58 -10.66
CA GLU A 133 3.70 0.66 -10.72
C GLU A 133 3.91 -0.42 -11.79
N GLU A 134 4.31 -0.05 -13.01
CA GLU A 134 4.62 -0.99 -14.10
C GLU A 134 5.76 -1.96 -13.72
N LYS A 135 6.75 -1.51 -12.94
CA LYS A 135 7.82 -2.38 -12.44
C LYS A 135 7.32 -3.36 -11.40
N MET A 136 6.46 -2.91 -10.49
CA MET A 136 5.83 -3.75 -9.48
C MET A 136 4.93 -4.80 -10.13
N GLU A 137 4.14 -4.42 -11.13
CA GLU A 137 3.31 -5.33 -11.93
C GLU A 137 4.16 -6.39 -12.63
N LYS A 138 5.25 -5.99 -13.30
CA LYS A 138 6.18 -6.95 -13.94
C LYS A 138 6.85 -7.87 -12.93
N GLN A 139 7.26 -7.36 -11.77
CA GLN A 139 7.82 -8.20 -10.71
C GLN A 139 6.78 -9.22 -10.24
N PHE A 140 5.54 -8.78 -10.02
CA PHE A 140 4.45 -9.66 -9.66
C PHE A 140 4.22 -10.73 -10.72
N GLU A 141 4.09 -10.37 -12.00
CA GLU A 141 3.98 -11.32 -13.10
C GLU A 141 5.14 -12.33 -13.10
N ASN A 142 6.38 -11.88 -12.91
CA ASN A 142 7.54 -12.76 -12.91
C ASN A 142 7.56 -13.72 -11.72
N CYS A 143 6.99 -13.34 -10.57
CA CYS A 143 6.81 -14.24 -9.42
C CYS A 143 5.71 -15.29 -9.65
N HIS A 144 4.86 -15.10 -10.66
CA HIS A 144 3.71 -15.97 -10.98
C HIS A 144 3.80 -16.65 -12.35
N LYS A 145 4.89 -16.45 -13.10
CA LYS A 145 5.21 -17.22 -14.30
C LYS A 145 5.89 -18.53 -13.87
N GLU A 146 5.09 -19.60 -13.80
CA GLU A 146 5.57 -21.00 -13.77
C GLU A 146 6.05 -21.44 -15.16
#